data_AF-A0A650CGD1-F1
#
_entry.id   AF-A0A650CGD1-F1
#
_cell.length_a   1.000
_cell.length_b   1.000
_cell.length_c   1.000
_cell.angle_alpha   90.00
_cell.angle_beta   90.00
_cell.angle_gamma   90.00
#
_symmetry.space_group_name_H-M   'P 1'
#
loop_
_entity.id
_entity.type
_entity.pdbx_description
1 polymer ?
#
loop_
_entity_poly.entity_id
_entity_poly.type
_entity_poly.pdbx_seq_one_letter_code
_entity_poly.pdbx_strand_id
1 'polypeptide(L)'
;MNKRKAVFFFSLLSILSSIFSFFIYKINPFLAQIILFMGIGFASIGMFFAALIAISLFKALFKGDLQKSVPESKSYSKNVYNPFILIVKMSLLLSFSLTLSSLFIFACFVWILHVTFITPMDLFVSIALNFLFGILFSMIVLSRVDLFKEVKPGEVKIIRVPKFVHGGLTTGVLALSLRSPFKEIIFIYDYEDESLVKTIELHELAHAKEYHPILLQIIGILLVSIIGSLLFFTPFSYIIPLINISLLLVIKTLLVVLSIGVASLLFLRVAESRADAFAFKIIGEKAYENLLEILRIHYGKNIKSTEEAPLFSRITHTSSRNALKTGDPLSSLGLWEFPTILSFVAATIAIMRANSIIIIELFPFLYIGILVILFLVGLVFLPIVKKYYGMTERGSMNFSTLLAGLYIISSMSALNGYPNIYLIIFLFLVGIALTYMIARVFLKSKKIIIHTLLIYLGINILIGVISVIRIFLHGV
;
A
#
# COMPACT_ATOMS: atom_id res chain seq x y z
N MET A 1 -6.37 24.10 -27.56
CA MET A 1 -7.47 23.21 -27.98
C MET A 1 -8.41 22.97 -26.79
N ASN A 2 -9.73 23.00 -26.95
CA ASN A 2 -10.70 22.68 -25.88
C ASN A 2 -10.44 21.23 -25.39
N LYS A 3 -10.38 20.98 -24.07
CA LYS A 3 -10.06 19.65 -23.50
C LYS A 3 -10.93 18.53 -24.10
N ARG A 4 -12.23 18.77 -24.29
CA ARG A 4 -13.15 17.80 -24.91
C ARG A 4 -12.80 17.51 -26.38
N LYS A 5 -12.43 18.56 -27.11
CA LYS A 5 -11.93 18.44 -28.49
C LYS A 5 -10.59 17.71 -28.53
N ALA A 6 -9.74 17.88 -27.52
CA ALA A 6 -8.47 17.18 -27.40
C ALA A 6 -8.66 15.67 -27.20
N VAL A 7 -9.54 15.25 -26.27
CA VAL A 7 -9.88 13.83 -26.09
C VAL A 7 -10.38 13.22 -27.40
N PHE A 8 -11.39 13.86 -28.01
CA PHE A 8 -11.97 13.38 -29.26
C PHE A 8 -10.91 13.27 -30.37
N PHE A 9 -10.07 14.30 -30.54
CA PHE A 9 -9.04 14.34 -31.56
C PHE A 9 -7.98 13.24 -31.37
N PHE A 10 -7.48 13.05 -30.15
CA PHE A 10 -6.48 12.03 -29.87
C PHE A 10 -7.04 10.61 -29.88
N SER A 11 -8.29 10.40 -29.46
CA SER A 11 -8.99 9.12 -29.63
C SER A 11 -9.22 8.80 -31.11
N LEU A 12 -9.59 9.80 -31.92
CA LEU A 12 -9.76 9.63 -33.36
C LEU A 12 -8.42 9.28 -34.03
N LEU A 13 -7.34 9.98 -33.68
CA LEU A 13 -5.99 9.67 -34.18
C LEU A 13 -5.53 8.27 -33.76
N SER A 14 -5.86 7.82 -32.54
CA SER A 14 -5.60 6.45 -32.09
C SER A 14 -6.33 5.40 -32.93
N ILE A 15 -7.64 5.63 -33.18
CA ILE A 15 -8.47 4.72 -33.98
C ILE A 15 -7.96 4.68 -35.42
N LEU A 16 -7.71 5.84 -36.03
CA LEU A 16 -7.16 5.94 -37.38
C LEU A 16 -5.82 5.23 -37.48
N SER A 17 -4.91 5.46 -36.53
CA SER A 17 -3.61 4.78 -36.51
C SER A 17 -3.75 3.26 -36.39
N SER A 18 -4.71 2.77 -35.60
CA SER A 18 -4.98 1.33 -35.49
C SER A 18 -5.50 0.73 -36.82
N ILE A 19 -6.40 1.45 -37.50
CA ILE A 19 -6.93 1.07 -38.81
C ILE A 19 -5.82 1.08 -39.87
N PHE A 20 -5.01 2.14 -39.93
CA PHE A 20 -3.90 2.25 -40.87
C PHE A 20 -2.83 1.17 -40.64
N SER A 21 -2.49 0.90 -39.38
CA SER A 21 -1.61 -0.22 -39.01
C SER A 21 -2.14 -1.54 -39.56
N PHE A 22 -3.43 -1.82 -39.39
CA PHE A 22 -4.04 -3.07 -39.85
C PHE A 22 -3.88 -3.28 -41.37
N PHE A 23 -4.12 -2.23 -42.16
CA PHE A 23 -3.98 -2.31 -43.62
C PHE A 23 -2.53 -2.37 -44.09
N ILE A 24 -1.62 -1.65 -43.42
CA ILE A 24 -0.21 -1.59 -43.78
C ILE A 24 0.55 -2.85 -43.34
N TYR A 25 0.03 -3.60 -42.36
CA TYR A 25 0.73 -4.77 -41.80
C TYR A 25 1.11 -5.82 -42.84
N LYS A 26 0.25 -6.06 -43.83
CA LYS A 26 0.52 -7.03 -44.92
C LYS A 26 1.54 -6.55 -45.94
N ILE A 27 1.76 -5.23 -46.04
CA ILE A 27 2.62 -4.60 -47.04
C ILE A 27 4.00 -4.30 -46.45
N ASN A 28 4.01 -3.70 -45.27
CA ASN A 28 5.22 -3.34 -44.53
C ASN A 28 4.96 -3.50 -43.02
N PRO A 29 5.28 -4.68 -42.45
CA PRO A 29 5.02 -4.97 -41.04
C PRO A 29 5.70 -3.99 -40.09
N PHE A 30 6.88 -3.49 -40.45
CA PHE A 30 7.66 -2.54 -39.66
C PHE A 30 6.97 -1.16 -39.62
N LEU A 31 6.53 -0.64 -40.76
CA LEU A 31 5.81 0.63 -40.83
C LEU A 31 4.45 0.55 -40.11
N ALA A 32 3.75 -0.58 -40.23
CA ALA A 32 2.50 -0.83 -39.51
C ALA A 32 2.69 -0.74 -37.99
N GLN A 33 3.75 -1.36 -37.46
CA GLN A 33 4.08 -1.29 -36.05
C GLN A 33 4.34 0.15 -35.58
N ILE A 34 5.11 0.94 -36.34
CA ILE A 34 5.35 2.37 -36.03
C ILE A 34 4.02 3.13 -35.92
N ILE A 35 3.11 2.93 -36.88
CA ILE A 35 1.81 3.59 -36.89
C ILE A 35 0.95 3.13 -35.70
N LEU A 36 0.97 1.84 -35.35
CA LEU A 36 0.28 1.33 -34.16
C LEU A 36 0.78 2.02 -32.87
N PHE A 37 2.09 2.22 -32.74
CA PHE A 37 2.67 2.91 -31.57
C PHE A 37 2.31 4.39 -31.52
N MET A 38 2.28 5.07 -32.67
CA MET A 38 1.72 6.42 -32.73
C MET A 38 0.27 6.42 -32.24
N GLY A 39 -0.52 5.41 -32.65
CA GLY A 39 -1.88 5.20 -32.17
C GLY A 39 -2.00 5.05 -30.66
N ILE A 40 -1.18 4.18 -30.06
CA ILE A 40 -1.11 3.97 -28.61
C ILE A 40 -0.65 5.24 -27.89
N GLY A 41 0.30 5.98 -28.46
CA GLY A 41 0.73 7.29 -27.96
C GLY A 41 -0.40 8.31 -27.96
N PHE A 42 -1.17 8.39 -29.05
CA PHE A 42 -2.36 9.23 -29.13
C PHE A 42 -3.44 8.78 -28.14
N ALA A 43 -3.68 7.48 -27.97
CA ALA A 43 -4.61 6.95 -26.97
C ALA A 43 -4.22 7.41 -25.56
N SER A 44 -2.93 7.34 -25.24
CA SER A 44 -2.38 7.75 -23.94
C SER A 44 -2.59 9.25 -23.71
N ILE A 45 -2.33 10.09 -24.70
CA ILE A 45 -2.58 11.54 -24.63
C ILE A 45 -4.09 11.84 -24.55
N GLY A 46 -4.92 11.09 -25.27
CA GLY A 46 -6.39 11.20 -25.19
C GLY A 46 -6.90 10.87 -23.80
N MET A 47 -6.41 9.79 -23.19
CA MET A 47 -6.72 9.40 -21.81
C MET A 47 -6.27 10.45 -20.80
N PHE A 48 -5.13 11.13 -21.01
CA PHE A 48 -4.69 12.26 -20.18
C PHE A 48 -5.71 13.39 -20.17
N PHE A 49 -6.16 13.84 -21.35
CA PHE A 49 -7.16 14.89 -21.44
C PHE A 49 -8.51 14.43 -20.88
N ALA A 50 -8.86 13.16 -21.01
CA ALA A 50 -10.08 12.58 -20.45
C ALA A 50 -10.03 12.59 -18.92
N ALA A 51 -8.90 12.23 -18.32
CA ALA A 51 -8.68 12.34 -16.88
C ALA A 51 -8.77 13.80 -16.40
N LEU A 52 -8.19 14.76 -17.13
CA LEU A 52 -8.32 16.19 -16.82
C LEU A 52 -9.77 16.71 -16.91
N ILE A 53 -10.58 16.16 -17.82
CA ILE A 53 -12.00 16.46 -17.91
C ILE A 53 -12.76 15.83 -16.74
N ALA A 54 -12.48 14.56 -16.41
CA ALA A 54 -13.08 13.88 -15.26
C ALA A 54 -12.81 14.66 -13.96
N ILE A 55 -11.58 15.12 -13.72
CA ILE A 55 -11.25 16.01 -12.59
C ILE A 55 -12.11 17.28 -12.61
N SER A 56 -12.30 17.89 -13.78
CA SER A 56 -13.11 19.10 -13.89
C SER A 56 -14.62 18.86 -13.66
N LEU A 57 -15.12 17.67 -14.01
CA LEU A 57 -16.50 17.24 -13.77
C LEU A 57 -16.72 16.89 -12.30
N PHE A 58 -15.76 16.21 -11.65
CA PHE A 58 -15.78 15.99 -10.20
C PHE A 58 -15.79 17.32 -9.44
N LYS A 59 -15.00 18.32 -9.88
CA LYS A 59 -15.06 19.68 -9.33
C LYS A 59 -16.45 20.33 -9.47
N ALA A 60 -17.25 19.93 -10.45
CA ALA A 60 -18.61 20.43 -10.66
C ALA A 60 -19.64 19.72 -9.76
N LEU A 61 -19.50 18.41 -9.56
CA LEU A 61 -20.32 17.61 -8.63
C LEU A 61 -20.19 18.11 -7.18
N PHE A 62 -18.99 18.48 -6.75
CA PHE A 62 -18.76 19.04 -5.41
C PHE A 62 -19.01 20.57 -5.31
N LYS A 63 -19.50 21.22 -6.37
CA LYS A 63 -19.95 22.62 -6.31
C LYS A 63 -21.42 22.77 -5.94
N GLY A 64 -22.22 21.70 -6.05
CA GLY A 64 -23.69 21.73 -5.97
C GLY A 64 -24.28 22.22 -4.65
N ASP A 65 -23.61 22.03 -3.51
CA ASP A 65 -24.14 22.40 -2.19
C ASP A 65 -23.39 23.58 -1.52
N LEU A 66 -22.42 24.19 -2.21
CA LEU A 66 -21.39 25.00 -1.54
C LEU A 66 -21.63 26.52 -1.56
N GLN A 67 -22.76 27.00 -2.08
CA GLN A 67 -22.95 28.44 -2.35
C GLN A 67 -24.14 29.13 -1.65
N LYS A 68 -24.70 28.57 -0.58
CA LYS A 68 -25.59 29.32 0.30
C LYS A 68 -25.04 29.35 1.74
N SER A 69 -25.01 30.58 2.27
CA SER A 69 -24.71 31.02 3.64
C SER A 69 -23.32 30.71 4.22
N VAL A 70 -22.39 31.68 4.13
CA VAL A 70 -21.57 32.11 5.29
C VAL A 70 -21.30 33.63 5.13
N PRO A 71 -21.56 34.50 6.13
CA PRO A 71 -21.21 35.91 6.09
C PRO A 71 -19.69 36.11 6.18
N GLU A 72 -19.17 37.06 5.40
CA GLU A 72 -17.77 37.49 5.41
C GLU A 72 -17.41 38.16 6.75
N SER A 73 -16.72 37.47 7.67
CA SER A 73 -15.79 38.12 8.61
C SER A 73 -14.89 37.11 9.34
N LYS A 74 -13.79 36.74 8.67
CA LYS A 74 -12.44 36.55 9.22
C LYS A 74 -11.58 35.93 8.11
N SER A 75 -10.58 36.68 7.69
CA SER A 75 -9.73 36.36 6.55
C SER A 75 -8.88 35.11 6.82
N TYR A 76 -9.19 34.02 6.13
CA TYR A 76 -8.20 33.11 5.55
C TYR A 76 -8.72 32.62 4.19
N SER A 77 -8.07 33.12 3.13
CA SER A 77 -8.17 32.77 1.70
C SER A 77 -9.53 32.31 1.11
N LYS A 78 -10.04 33.13 0.19
CA LYS A 78 -11.24 32.94 -0.66
C LYS A 78 -11.26 31.70 -1.59
N ASN A 79 -10.45 30.68 -1.34
CA ASN A 79 -10.55 29.36 -2.00
C ASN A 79 -10.62 28.29 -0.91
N VAL A 80 -11.83 27.84 -0.57
CA VAL A 80 -12.04 26.64 0.25
C VAL A 80 -11.43 25.46 -0.50
N TYR A 81 -10.18 25.12 -0.19
CA TYR A 81 -9.50 23.98 -0.78
C TYR A 81 -10.19 22.71 -0.32
N ASN A 82 -10.60 21.87 -1.26
CA ASN A 82 -11.16 20.56 -0.97
C ASN A 82 -10.01 19.53 -0.97
N PRO A 83 -9.64 18.94 0.19
CA PRO A 83 -8.55 17.98 0.28
C PRO A 83 -8.73 16.76 -0.64
N PHE A 84 -9.96 16.34 -0.90
CA PHE A 84 -10.26 15.24 -1.82
C PHE A 84 -9.86 15.56 -3.25
N ILE A 85 -10.10 16.79 -3.71
CA ILE A 85 -9.72 17.22 -5.06
C ILE A 85 -8.19 17.18 -5.20
N LEU A 86 -7.45 17.59 -4.16
CA LEU A 86 -5.99 17.52 -4.14
C LEU A 86 -5.50 16.07 -4.24
N ILE A 87 -6.02 15.17 -3.40
CA ILE A 87 -5.65 13.74 -3.41
C ILE A 87 -5.98 13.12 -4.77
N VAL A 88 -7.19 13.32 -5.29
CA VAL A 88 -7.61 12.76 -6.59
C VAL A 88 -6.71 13.27 -7.72
N LYS A 89 -6.38 14.57 -7.73
CA LYS A 89 -5.48 15.16 -8.72
C LYS A 89 -4.08 14.53 -8.65
N MET A 90 -3.53 14.35 -7.45
CA MET A 90 -2.21 13.74 -7.27
C MET A 90 -2.20 12.27 -7.68
N SER A 91 -3.21 11.50 -7.28
CA SER A 91 -3.35 10.10 -7.67
C SER A 91 -3.46 9.95 -9.18
N LEU A 92 -4.22 10.82 -9.87
CA LEU A 92 -4.33 10.79 -11.33
C LEU A 92 -3.03 11.17 -12.03
N LEU A 93 -2.30 12.18 -11.53
CA LEU A 93 -0.98 12.55 -12.06
C LEU A 93 0.01 11.38 -11.92
N LEU A 94 0.04 10.74 -10.75
CA LEU A 94 0.92 9.60 -10.49
C LEU A 94 0.57 8.40 -11.38
N SER A 95 -0.71 7.99 -11.41
CA SER A 95 -1.16 6.86 -12.22
C SER A 95 -0.89 7.09 -13.71
N PHE A 96 -1.15 8.30 -14.22
CA PHE A 96 -0.86 8.62 -15.62
C PHE A 96 0.64 8.54 -15.94
N SER A 97 1.46 9.13 -15.07
CA SER A 97 2.92 9.12 -15.28
C SER A 97 3.48 7.71 -15.24
N LEU A 98 2.99 6.85 -14.35
CA LEU A 98 3.39 5.45 -14.25
C LEU A 98 2.93 4.61 -15.44
N THR A 99 1.75 4.87 -15.98
CA THR A 99 1.30 4.23 -17.22
C THR A 99 2.21 4.61 -18.39
N LEU A 100 2.57 5.89 -18.51
CA LEU A 100 3.46 6.36 -19.58
C LEU A 100 4.88 5.77 -19.43
N SER A 101 5.42 5.71 -18.21
CA SER A 101 6.72 5.08 -17.97
C SER A 101 6.69 3.59 -18.26
N SER A 102 5.61 2.91 -17.88
CA SER A 102 5.47 1.48 -18.13
C SER A 102 5.41 1.17 -19.63
N LEU A 103 4.67 1.98 -20.40
CA LEU A 103 4.64 1.89 -21.86
C LEU A 103 6.03 2.13 -22.47
N PHE A 104 6.75 3.15 -22.00
CA PHE A 104 8.08 3.47 -22.51
C PHE A 104 9.08 2.34 -22.22
N ILE A 105 9.12 1.86 -20.97
CA ILE A 105 9.98 0.74 -20.56
C ILE A 105 9.65 -0.50 -21.37
N PHE A 106 8.36 -0.84 -21.51
CA PHE A 106 7.90 -1.93 -22.35
C PHE A 106 8.41 -1.79 -23.80
N ALA A 107 8.27 -0.59 -24.39
CA ALA A 107 8.74 -0.34 -25.75
C ALA A 107 10.27 -0.52 -25.86
N CYS A 108 11.05 -0.11 -24.86
CA CYS A 108 12.49 -0.35 -24.83
C CYS A 108 12.81 -1.86 -24.83
N PHE A 109 12.15 -2.64 -24.00
CA PHE A 109 12.36 -4.10 -23.95
C PHE A 109 12.08 -4.77 -25.29
N VAL A 110 10.95 -4.44 -25.92
CA VAL A 110 10.51 -5.12 -27.14
C VAL A 110 11.23 -4.63 -28.39
N TRP A 111 11.45 -3.32 -28.52
CA TRP A 111 11.91 -2.73 -29.79
C TRP A 111 13.37 -2.36 -29.83
N ILE A 112 13.95 -2.03 -28.67
CA ILE A 112 15.36 -1.67 -28.58
C ILE A 112 16.18 -2.90 -28.21
N LEU A 113 15.70 -3.66 -27.22
CA LEU A 113 16.38 -4.85 -26.72
C LEU A 113 15.92 -6.14 -27.39
N HIS A 114 14.88 -6.08 -28.23
CA HIS A 114 14.34 -7.24 -28.95
C HIS A 114 13.98 -8.43 -28.04
N VAL A 115 13.51 -8.15 -26.82
CA VAL A 115 13.06 -9.17 -25.88
C VAL A 115 11.70 -9.71 -26.34
N THR A 116 11.70 -10.97 -26.78
CA THR A 116 10.50 -11.68 -27.29
C THR A 116 9.94 -12.69 -26.28
N PHE A 117 10.72 -13.08 -25.27
CA PHE A 117 10.28 -13.96 -24.20
C PHE A 117 10.53 -13.30 -22.84
N ILE A 118 9.46 -13.01 -22.11
CA ILE A 118 9.56 -12.30 -20.84
C ILE A 118 9.92 -13.29 -19.73
N THR A 119 11.14 -13.15 -19.23
CA THR A 119 11.63 -13.90 -18.07
C THR A 119 11.23 -13.20 -16.75
N PRO A 120 11.32 -13.90 -15.60
CA PRO A 120 11.15 -13.26 -14.31
C PRO A 120 12.10 -12.08 -14.08
N MET A 121 13.31 -12.13 -14.66
CA MET A 121 14.30 -11.06 -14.53
C MET A 121 13.86 -9.82 -15.33
N ASP A 122 13.34 -10.00 -16.55
CA ASP A 122 12.83 -8.90 -17.37
C ASP A 122 11.68 -8.17 -16.67
N LEU A 123 10.75 -8.95 -16.09
CA LEU A 123 9.65 -8.42 -15.32
C LEU A 123 10.16 -7.68 -14.07
N PHE A 124 11.13 -8.24 -13.34
CA PHE A 124 11.72 -7.59 -12.17
C PHE A 124 12.39 -6.26 -12.54
N VAL A 125 13.19 -6.22 -13.61
CA VAL A 125 13.84 -4.99 -14.08
C VAL A 125 12.80 -3.96 -14.48
N SER A 126 11.75 -4.35 -15.21
CA SER A 126 10.65 -3.47 -15.58
C SER A 126 9.94 -2.87 -14.36
N ILE A 127 9.65 -3.70 -13.35
CA ILE A 127 9.06 -3.27 -12.08
C ILE A 127 9.98 -2.29 -11.35
N ALA A 128 11.28 -2.60 -11.24
CA ALA A 128 12.25 -1.77 -10.56
C ALA A 128 12.42 -0.41 -11.23
N LEU A 129 12.47 -0.36 -12.56
CA LEU A 129 12.53 0.89 -13.32
C LEU A 129 11.26 1.73 -13.14
N ASN A 130 10.08 1.11 -13.22
CA ASN A 130 8.81 1.79 -12.97
C ASN A 130 8.72 2.33 -11.54
N PHE A 131 9.16 1.54 -10.56
CA PHE A 131 9.19 1.95 -9.16
C PHE A 131 10.11 3.15 -8.95
N LEU A 132 11.34 3.08 -9.46
CA LEU A 132 12.30 4.19 -9.39
C LEU A 132 11.75 5.45 -10.04
N PHE A 133 11.15 5.32 -11.22
CA PHE A 133 10.52 6.43 -11.91
C PHE A 133 9.35 7.02 -11.10
N GLY A 134 8.51 6.19 -10.50
CA GLY A 134 7.41 6.64 -9.63
C GLY A 134 7.89 7.40 -8.39
N ILE A 135 8.96 6.92 -7.75
CA ILE A 135 9.61 7.59 -6.62
C ILE A 135 10.14 8.96 -7.05
N LEU A 136 10.88 9.03 -8.16
CA LEU A 136 11.42 10.28 -8.69
C LEU A 136 10.31 11.25 -9.08
N PHE A 137 9.24 10.77 -9.73
CA PHE A 137 8.09 11.57 -10.10
C PHE A 137 7.40 12.16 -8.86
N SER A 138 7.22 11.36 -7.81
CA SER A 138 6.68 11.85 -6.54
C SER A 138 7.56 12.96 -5.95
N MET A 139 8.88 12.72 -5.87
CA MET A 139 9.85 13.68 -5.32
C MET A 139 9.94 14.99 -6.09
N ILE A 140 9.84 14.96 -7.42
CA ILE A 140 10.06 16.13 -8.29
C ILE A 140 8.76 16.85 -8.62
N VAL A 141 7.71 16.10 -8.97
CA VAL A 141 6.46 16.65 -9.50
C VAL A 141 5.42 16.78 -8.41
N LEU A 142 5.07 15.69 -7.70
CA LEU A 142 4.01 15.74 -6.68
C LEU A 142 4.35 16.71 -5.54
N SER A 143 5.63 16.78 -5.15
CA SER A 143 6.12 17.72 -4.13
C SER A 143 5.95 19.21 -4.48
N ARG A 144 5.55 19.53 -5.71
CA ARG A 144 5.34 20.88 -6.24
C ARG A 144 3.90 21.15 -6.67
N VAL A 145 2.96 20.22 -6.41
CA VAL A 145 1.54 20.38 -6.73
C VAL A 145 0.83 21.17 -5.63
N ASP A 146 0.13 22.24 -6.02
CA ASP A 146 -0.77 23.03 -5.17
C ASP A 146 -0.15 23.37 -3.80
N LEU A 147 -0.79 22.98 -2.70
CA LEU A 147 -0.37 23.30 -1.33
C LEU A 147 1.01 22.74 -0.98
N PHE A 148 1.43 21.61 -1.55
CA PHE A 148 2.75 21.03 -1.27
C PHE A 148 3.90 21.90 -1.78
N LYS A 149 3.65 22.79 -2.74
CA LYS A 149 4.64 23.78 -3.19
C LYS A 149 5.05 24.73 -2.06
N GLU A 150 4.14 25.04 -1.15
CA GLU A 150 4.35 25.97 -0.04
C GLU A 150 4.88 25.31 1.23
N VAL A 151 4.77 23.99 1.35
CA VAL A 151 5.27 23.22 2.50
C VAL A 151 6.76 22.95 2.35
N LYS A 152 7.55 23.26 3.39
CA LYS A 152 8.98 22.94 3.39
C LYS A 152 9.20 21.45 3.68
N PRO A 153 10.22 20.81 3.10
CA PRO A 153 10.56 19.43 3.46
C PRO A 153 10.84 19.29 4.97
N GLY A 154 10.21 18.31 5.60
CA GLY A 154 10.24 18.07 7.05
C GLY A 154 9.23 18.86 7.87
N GLU A 155 8.43 19.72 7.23
CA GLU A 155 7.34 20.46 7.87
C GLU A 155 6.04 19.67 7.80
N VAL A 156 5.29 19.69 8.91
CA VAL A 156 3.89 19.24 8.99
C VAL A 156 3.01 20.48 9.05
N LYS A 157 2.30 20.79 7.96
CA LYS A 157 1.43 21.97 7.90
C LYS A 157 0.00 21.59 8.26
N ILE A 158 -0.55 22.18 9.32
CA ILE A 158 -1.94 21.97 9.76
C ILE A 158 -2.84 23.04 9.14
N ILE A 159 -3.96 22.62 8.53
CA ILE A 159 -4.91 23.48 7.85
C ILE A 159 -6.32 23.16 8.38
N ARG A 160 -6.97 24.14 9.00
CA ARG A 160 -8.39 24.03 9.41
C ARG A 160 -9.31 24.31 8.22
N VAL A 161 -10.30 23.44 8.01
CA VAL A 161 -11.22 23.47 6.87
C VAL A 161 -12.67 23.44 7.39
N PRO A 162 -13.44 24.53 7.26
CA PRO A 162 -14.77 24.65 7.88
C PRO A 162 -15.87 23.80 7.22
N LYS A 163 -15.61 23.15 6.08
CA LYS A 163 -16.57 22.29 5.36
C LYS A 163 -15.91 20.98 4.92
N PHE A 164 -15.42 20.22 5.88
CA PHE A 164 -14.74 18.93 5.67
C PHE A 164 -15.51 17.77 6.31
N VAL A 165 -16.14 16.93 5.49
CA VAL A 165 -17.06 15.86 5.93
C VAL A 165 -16.37 14.74 6.73
N HIS A 166 -15.04 14.65 6.71
CA HIS A 166 -14.29 13.51 7.25
C HIS A 166 -13.59 13.75 8.59
N GLY A 167 -13.82 14.91 9.24
CA GLY A 167 -13.24 15.24 10.55
C GLY A 167 -11.74 15.56 10.50
N GLY A 168 -10.91 14.67 9.97
CA GLY A 168 -9.46 14.81 9.83
C GLY A 168 -8.91 14.06 8.61
N LEU A 169 -7.76 14.50 8.09
CA LEU A 169 -7.04 13.83 7.02
C LEU A 169 -5.57 14.25 6.97
N THR A 170 -4.68 13.28 7.13
CA THR A 170 -3.25 13.45 6.88
C THR A 170 -2.88 12.96 5.49
N THR A 171 -2.13 13.78 4.74
CA THR A 171 -1.57 13.43 3.44
C THR A 171 -0.10 13.83 3.34
N GLY A 172 0.67 13.10 2.54
CA GLY A 172 2.10 13.32 2.40
C GLY A 172 2.62 13.01 1.00
N VAL A 173 3.75 13.62 0.68
CA VAL A 173 4.52 13.37 -0.55
C VAL A 173 6.00 13.25 -0.26
N LEU A 174 6.67 12.41 -1.03
CA LEU A 174 8.13 12.42 -1.10
C LEU A 174 8.63 13.76 -1.64
N ALA A 175 9.79 14.20 -1.16
CA ALA A 175 10.42 15.45 -1.57
C ALA A 175 11.92 15.27 -1.73
N LEU A 176 12.49 15.92 -2.76
CA LEU A 176 13.93 15.97 -2.95
C LEU A 176 14.54 17.00 -1.97
N SER A 177 15.07 16.54 -0.84
CA SER A 177 15.71 17.42 0.14
C SER A 177 16.67 16.65 1.05
N LEU A 178 17.81 17.29 1.35
CA LEU A 178 18.81 16.77 2.29
C LEU A 178 18.38 16.86 3.75
N ARG A 179 17.40 17.72 4.08
CA ARG A 179 16.93 17.90 5.46
C ARG A 179 15.90 16.85 5.86
N SER A 180 14.96 16.58 4.97
CA SER A 180 13.92 15.57 5.15
C SER A 180 13.36 15.18 3.78
N PRO A 181 13.17 13.88 3.50
CA PRO A 181 12.66 13.42 2.21
C PRO A 181 11.13 13.47 2.10
N PHE A 182 10.41 14.16 2.98
CA PHE A 182 8.94 14.19 3.01
C PHE A 182 8.38 15.59 3.25
N LYS A 183 7.15 15.81 2.77
CA LYS A 183 6.30 16.96 3.09
C LYS A 183 4.92 16.44 3.49
N GLU A 184 4.34 16.98 4.55
CA GLU A 184 3.06 16.50 5.07
C GLU A 184 2.09 17.65 5.35
N ILE A 185 0.82 17.39 5.11
CA ILE A 185 -0.28 18.32 5.37
C ILE A 185 -1.35 17.56 6.15
N ILE A 186 -1.81 18.20 7.23
CA ILE A 186 -2.94 17.74 8.03
C ILE A 186 -4.11 18.68 7.77
N PHE A 187 -5.25 18.13 7.37
CA PHE A 187 -6.51 18.85 7.26
C PHE A 187 -7.41 18.48 8.43
N ILE A 188 -8.00 19.47 9.09
CA ILE A 188 -8.85 19.28 10.27
C ILE A 188 -10.16 20.04 10.07
N TYR A 189 -11.28 19.42 10.42
CA TYR A 189 -12.57 20.10 10.46
C TYR A 189 -12.64 21.08 11.64
N ASP A 190 -13.17 22.27 11.37
CA ASP A 190 -13.32 23.33 12.37
C ASP A 190 -14.63 23.11 13.15
N TYR A 191 -14.60 22.30 14.21
CA TYR A 191 -15.71 22.17 15.16
C TYR A 191 -15.74 23.37 16.10
N GLU A 192 -16.94 23.73 16.60
CA GLU A 192 -17.08 24.73 17.65
C GLU A 192 -16.45 24.27 18.98
N ASP A 193 -16.50 22.97 19.27
CA ASP A 193 -15.83 22.38 20.42
C ASP A 193 -14.37 22.04 20.11
N GLU A 194 -13.46 22.86 20.65
CA GLU A 194 -12.01 22.70 20.52
C GLU A 194 -11.48 21.38 21.12
N SER A 195 -12.22 20.73 22.03
CA SER A 195 -11.82 19.42 22.56
C SER A 195 -11.92 18.31 21.50
N LEU A 196 -12.92 18.40 20.61
CA LEU A 196 -13.09 17.50 19.47
C LEU A 196 -11.99 17.76 18.44
N VAL A 197 -11.74 19.03 18.12
CA VAL A 197 -10.65 19.46 17.20
C VAL A 197 -9.31 18.92 17.69
N LYS A 198 -9.00 19.09 18.97
CA LYS A 198 -7.73 18.61 19.56
C LYS A 198 -7.58 17.09 19.50
N THR A 199 -8.67 16.34 19.64
CA THR A 199 -8.62 14.87 19.55
C THR A 199 -8.27 14.41 18.14
N ILE A 200 -8.91 15.02 17.14
CA ILE A 200 -8.61 14.76 15.73
C ILE A 200 -7.19 15.21 15.39
N GLU A 201 -6.78 16.40 15.84
CA GLU A 201 -5.44 16.93 15.60
C GLU A 201 -4.36 15.97 16.09
N LEU A 202 -4.50 15.42 17.29
CA LEU A 202 -3.52 14.47 17.84
C LEU A 202 -3.52 13.14 17.09
N HIS A 203 -4.69 12.64 16.67
CA HIS A 203 -4.79 11.44 15.85
C HIS A 203 -4.08 11.62 14.51
N GLU A 204 -4.39 12.70 13.78
CA GLU A 204 -3.76 13.02 12.50
C GLU A 204 -2.26 13.32 12.64
N LEU A 205 -1.85 14.01 13.72
CA LEU A 205 -0.44 14.26 14.01
C LEU A 205 0.33 12.96 14.22
N ALA A 206 -0.30 11.92 14.78
CA ALA A 206 0.32 10.61 14.89
C ALA A 206 0.59 9.99 13.51
N HIS A 207 -0.33 10.14 12.56
CA HIS A 207 -0.11 9.68 11.18
C HIS A 207 1.07 10.37 10.52
N ALA A 208 1.22 11.68 10.69
CA ALA A 208 2.37 12.43 10.18
C ALA A 208 3.68 12.01 10.88
N LYS A 209 3.69 11.95 12.21
CA LYS A 209 4.88 11.59 13.01
C LYS A 209 5.41 10.20 12.69
N GLU A 210 4.53 9.26 12.36
CA GLU A 210 4.88 7.89 12.01
C GLU A 210 4.97 7.65 10.48
N TYR A 211 4.87 8.72 9.69
CA TYR A 211 5.00 8.71 8.23
C TYR A 211 4.02 7.76 7.52
N HIS A 212 2.84 7.53 8.11
CA HIS A 212 1.82 6.64 7.54
C HIS A 212 1.45 7.02 6.09
N PRO A 213 1.20 8.30 5.75
CA PRO A 213 0.86 8.68 4.36
C PRO A 213 2.00 8.41 3.38
N ILE A 214 3.26 8.62 3.80
CA ILE A 214 4.44 8.39 2.97
C ILE A 214 4.64 6.90 2.70
N LEU A 215 4.49 6.06 3.73
CA LEU A 215 4.57 4.61 3.59
C LEU A 215 3.48 4.08 2.65
N LEU A 216 2.24 4.56 2.79
CA LEU A 216 1.15 4.21 1.88
C LEU A 216 1.41 4.66 0.45
N GLN A 217 2.00 5.84 0.25
CA GLN A 217 2.38 6.32 -1.08
C GLN A 217 3.45 5.40 -1.70
N ILE A 218 4.48 5.00 -0.96
CA ILE A 218 5.54 4.10 -1.45
C ILE A 218 4.94 2.74 -1.84
N ILE A 219 4.07 2.18 -0.99
CA ILE A 219 3.37 0.92 -1.27
C ILE A 219 2.48 1.05 -2.50
N GLY A 220 1.76 2.17 -2.65
CA GLY A 220 0.95 2.46 -3.82
C GLY A 220 1.78 2.54 -5.11
N ILE A 221 2.93 3.22 -5.08
CA ILE A 221 3.87 3.27 -6.21
C ILE A 221 4.37 1.87 -6.57
N LEU A 222 4.72 1.04 -5.58
CA LEU A 222 5.15 -0.33 -5.80
C LEU A 222 4.04 -1.17 -6.47
N LEU A 223 2.83 -1.14 -5.94
CA LEU A 223 1.69 -1.87 -6.50
C LEU A 223 1.40 -1.46 -7.94
N VAL A 224 1.33 -0.16 -8.23
CA VAL A 224 1.09 0.35 -9.59
C VAL A 224 2.25 -0.01 -10.52
N SER A 225 3.49 -0.05 -10.03
CA SER A 225 4.66 -0.46 -10.84
C SER A 225 4.59 -1.94 -11.24
N ILE A 226 4.14 -2.81 -10.32
CA ILE A 226 3.92 -4.23 -10.60
C ILE A 226 2.78 -4.41 -11.60
N ILE A 227 1.63 -3.79 -11.33
CA ILE A 227 0.44 -3.87 -12.18
C ILE A 227 0.73 -3.29 -13.57
N GLY A 228 1.36 -2.12 -13.65
CA GLY A 228 1.73 -1.47 -14.90
C GLY A 228 2.61 -2.37 -15.76
N SER A 229 3.71 -2.89 -15.20
CA SER A 229 4.61 -3.80 -15.92
C SER A 229 3.87 -5.04 -16.43
N LEU A 230 3.01 -5.66 -15.61
CA LEU A 230 2.22 -6.83 -15.99
C LEU A 230 1.18 -6.52 -17.09
N LEU A 231 0.48 -5.37 -16.99
CA LEU A 231 -0.52 -4.92 -17.96
C LEU A 231 0.07 -4.61 -19.33
N PHE A 232 1.33 -4.19 -19.42
CA PHE A 232 1.96 -3.98 -20.71
C PHE A 232 2.49 -5.28 -21.31
N PHE A 233 3.09 -6.18 -20.52
CA PHE A 233 3.58 -7.45 -21.09
C PHE A 233 2.46 -8.46 -21.43
N THR A 234 1.32 -8.45 -20.73
CA THR A 234 0.28 -9.49 -20.88
C THR A 234 -0.66 -9.23 -22.08
N PRO A 235 -1.49 -8.18 -22.14
CA PRO A 235 -2.25 -7.82 -23.34
C PRO A 235 -1.43 -7.78 -24.64
N PHE A 236 -0.19 -7.26 -24.60
CA PHE A 236 0.63 -7.21 -25.80
C PHE A 236 1.13 -8.57 -26.26
N SER A 237 1.30 -9.57 -25.38
CA SER A 237 1.59 -10.93 -25.83
C SER A 237 0.44 -11.54 -26.65
N TYR A 238 -0.79 -11.06 -26.43
CA TYR A 238 -1.96 -11.47 -27.22
C TYR A 238 -2.16 -10.67 -28.51
N ILE A 239 -1.75 -9.39 -28.53
CA ILE A 239 -1.93 -8.50 -29.69
C ILE A 239 -0.76 -8.58 -30.67
N ILE A 240 0.47 -8.69 -30.14
CA ILE A 240 1.70 -8.79 -30.91
C ILE A 240 2.29 -10.18 -30.64
N PRO A 241 2.18 -11.14 -31.57
CA PRO A 241 2.69 -12.51 -31.39
C PRO A 241 4.24 -12.60 -31.27
N LEU A 242 4.92 -11.46 -31.19
CA LEU A 242 6.36 -11.33 -30.99
C LEU A 242 6.76 -11.49 -29.52
N ILE A 243 5.82 -11.38 -28.57
CA ILE A 243 6.09 -11.39 -27.13
C ILE A 243 5.36 -12.57 -26.49
N ASN A 244 6.05 -13.34 -25.65
CA ASN A 244 5.46 -14.42 -24.88
C ASN A 244 5.78 -14.26 -23.40
N ILE A 245 4.75 -14.36 -22.55
CA ILE A 245 4.87 -14.40 -21.09
C ILE A 245 4.18 -15.67 -20.58
N SER A 246 4.87 -16.43 -19.74
CA SER A 246 4.28 -17.66 -19.20
C SER A 246 3.10 -17.36 -18.27
N LEU A 247 2.02 -18.14 -18.40
CA LEU A 247 0.87 -18.07 -17.48
C LEU A 247 1.29 -18.23 -16.01
N LEU A 248 2.29 -19.08 -15.76
CA LEU A 248 2.86 -19.29 -14.43
C LEU A 248 3.43 -18.00 -13.83
N LEU A 249 4.16 -17.22 -14.62
CA LEU A 249 4.73 -15.93 -14.18
C LEU A 249 3.63 -14.91 -13.89
N VAL A 250 2.56 -14.88 -14.71
CA VAL A 250 1.39 -14.03 -14.48
C VAL A 250 0.71 -14.37 -13.16
N ILE A 251 0.46 -15.66 -12.90
CA ILE A 251 -0.17 -16.13 -11.64
C ILE A 251 0.69 -15.78 -10.43
N LYS A 252 2.01 -16.02 -10.48
CA LYS A 252 2.93 -15.65 -9.39
C LYS A 252 2.90 -14.16 -9.11
N THR A 253 2.92 -13.34 -10.15
CA THR A 253 2.86 -11.88 -10.02
C THR A 253 1.54 -11.42 -9.43
N LEU A 254 0.41 -12.03 -9.83
CA LEU A 254 -0.90 -11.75 -9.26
C LEU A 254 -0.95 -12.08 -7.76
N LEU A 255 -0.41 -13.22 -7.33
CA LEU A 255 -0.32 -13.58 -5.92
C LEU A 255 0.51 -12.58 -5.12
N VAL A 256 1.60 -12.05 -5.69
CA VAL A 256 2.41 -10.98 -5.08
C VAL A 256 1.59 -9.70 -4.93
N VAL A 257 0.87 -9.26 -5.97
CA VAL A 257 -0.02 -8.08 -5.91
C VAL A 257 -1.07 -8.24 -4.82
N LEU A 258 -1.74 -9.39 -4.78
CA LEU A 258 -2.74 -9.69 -3.75
C LEU A 258 -2.12 -9.68 -2.35
N SER A 259 -0.93 -10.26 -2.18
CA SER A 259 -0.22 -10.32 -0.90
C SER A 259 0.16 -8.94 -0.37
N ILE A 260 0.71 -8.08 -1.24
CA ILE A 260 1.01 -6.68 -0.90
C ILE A 260 -0.30 -5.95 -0.58
N GLY A 261 -1.36 -6.15 -1.36
CA GLY A 261 -2.67 -5.55 -1.14
C GLY A 261 -3.25 -5.87 0.24
N VAL A 262 -3.32 -7.15 0.61
CA VAL A 262 -3.86 -7.56 1.94
C VAL A 262 -2.94 -7.12 3.09
N ALA A 263 -1.62 -7.16 2.90
CA ALA A 263 -0.68 -6.64 3.89
C ALA A 263 -0.81 -5.11 4.07
N SER A 264 -1.14 -4.37 3.01
CA SER A 264 -1.40 -2.94 3.06
C SER A 264 -2.65 -2.61 3.86
N LEU A 265 -3.71 -3.44 3.75
CA LEU A 265 -4.93 -3.30 4.56
C LEU A 265 -4.64 -3.55 6.05
N LEU A 266 -3.83 -4.56 6.37
CA LEU A 266 -3.38 -4.78 7.76
C LEU A 266 -2.57 -3.59 8.27
N PHE A 267 -1.63 -3.09 7.47
CA PHE A 267 -0.83 -1.93 7.81
C PHE A 267 -1.71 -0.70 8.09
N LEU A 268 -2.71 -0.41 7.25
CA LEU A 268 -3.68 0.66 7.48
C LEU A 268 -4.39 0.51 8.84
N ARG A 269 -4.91 -0.67 9.15
CA ARG A 269 -5.60 -0.92 10.42
C ARG A 269 -4.67 -0.75 11.64
N VAL A 270 -3.42 -1.18 11.52
CA VAL A 270 -2.39 -0.96 12.55
C VAL A 270 -2.07 0.54 12.70
N ALA A 271 -1.89 1.26 11.59
CA ALA A 271 -1.62 2.69 11.57
C ALA A 271 -2.74 3.50 12.26
N GLU A 272 -3.99 3.21 11.92
CA GLU A 272 -5.17 3.78 12.56
C GLU A 272 -5.22 3.50 14.07
N SER A 273 -4.97 2.23 14.45
CA SER A 273 -4.96 1.86 15.87
C SER A 273 -3.82 2.52 16.65
N ARG A 274 -2.69 2.82 15.99
CA ARG A 274 -1.57 3.55 16.57
C ARG A 274 -1.88 5.02 16.75
N ALA A 275 -2.54 5.64 15.78
CA ALA A 275 -3.01 7.03 15.88
C ALA A 275 -4.04 7.19 17.01
N ASP A 276 -4.98 6.25 17.10
CA ASP A 276 -5.94 6.10 18.19
C ASP A 276 -5.25 5.97 19.56
N ALA A 277 -4.27 5.06 19.68
CA ALA A 277 -3.49 4.88 20.91
C ALA A 277 -2.67 6.13 21.28
N PHE A 278 -2.20 6.89 20.29
CA PHE A 278 -1.45 8.13 20.52
C PHE A 278 -2.36 9.23 21.09
N ALA A 279 -3.55 9.42 20.51
CA ALA A 279 -4.54 10.37 21.04
C ALA A 279 -4.92 10.01 22.49
N PHE A 280 -5.18 8.73 22.78
CA PHE A 280 -5.48 8.28 24.15
C PHE A 280 -4.33 8.55 25.12
N LYS A 281 -3.06 8.32 24.74
CA LYS A 281 -1.92 8.56 25.63
C LYS A 281 -1.77 10.02 26.08
N ILE A 282 -2.33 10.96 25.33
CA ILE A 282 -2.24 12.40 25.62
C ILE A 282 -3.52 12.91 26.27
N ILE A 283 -4.69 12.50 25.77
CA ILE A 283 -6.00 13.01 26.22
C ILE A 283 -6.62 12.13 27.33
N GLY A 284 -6.27 10.85 27.39
CA GLY A 284 -6.89 9.86 28.26
C GLY A 284 -8.26 9.42 27.76
N GLU A 285 -9.12 9.01 28.69
CA GLU A 285 -10.45 8.41 28.41
C GLU A 285 -11.36 9.32 27.58
N LYS A 286 -11.22 10.64 27.72
CA LYS A 286 -11.96 11.64 26.93
C LYS A 286 -11.77 11.48 25.42
N ALA A 287 -10.67 10.88 24.95
CA ALA A 287 -10.44 10.65 23.52
C ALA A 287 -11.52 9.77 22.90
N TYR A 288 -11.99 8.76 23.64
CA TYR A 288 -13.06 7.87 23.18
C TYR A 288 -14.43 8.57 23.17
N GLU A 289 -14.73 9.37 24.20
CA GLU A 289 -15.96 10.17 24.29
C GLU A 289 -16.07 11.17 23.14
N ASN A 290 -14.97 11.89 22.88
CA ASN A 290 -14.87 12.86 21.79
C ASN A 290 -15.07 12.17 20.43
N LEU A 291 -14.51 10.98 20.21
CA LEU A 291 -14.76 10.22 18.98
C LEU A 291 -16.24 9.84 18.84
N LEU A 292 -16.90 9.39 19.92
CA LEU A 292 -18.33 9.06 19.86
C LEU A 292 -19.18 10.28 19.51
N GLU A 293 -18.84 11.44 20.05
CA GLU A 293 -19.51 12.70 19.71
C GLU A 293 -19.30 13.06 18.23
N ILE A 294 -18.07 12.96 17.73
CA ILE A 294 -17.78 13.14 16.29
C ILE A 294 -18.62 12.17 15.46
N LEU A 295 -18.69 10.89 15.80
CA LEU A 295 -19.49 9.92 15.06
C LEU A 295 -20.99 10.29 15.07
N ARG A 296 -21.52 10.76 16.20
CA ARG A 296 -22.91 11.22 16.31
C ARG A 296 -23.20 12.44 15.45
N ILE A 297 -22.24 13.36 15.33
CA ILE A 297 -22.34 14.53 14.45
C ILE A 297 -22.46 14.12 12.97
N HIS A 298 -21.69 13.13 12.51
CA HIS A 298 -21.64 12.77 11.07
C HIS A 298 -22.67 11.74 10.65
N TYR A 299 -23.00 10.79 11.54
CA TYR A 299 -23.78 9.61 11.19
C TYR A 299 -25.09 9.48 11.99
N GLY A 300 -25.34 10.41 12.94
CA GLY A 300 -26.60 10.53 13.66
C GLY A 300 -26.49 10.20 15.16
N LYS A 301 -27.37 10.83 15.95
CA LYS A 301 -27.38 10.78 17.43
C LYS A 301 -27.59 9.38 18.02
N ASN A 302 -28.06 8.42 17.23
CA ASN A 302 -28.38 7.07 17.70
C ASN A 302 -27.15 6.18 17.92
N ILE A 303 -25.95 6.62 17.51
CA ILE A 303 -24.72 5.85 17.70
C ILE A 303 -24.33 5.81 19.17
N LYS A 304 -24.33 4.59 19.73
CA LYS A 304 -23.96 4.32 21.12
C LYS A 304 -22.53 3.81 21.26
N SER A 305 -21.98 3.21 20.20
CA SER A 305 -20.66 2.60 20.21
C SER A 305 -19.95 2.76 18.87
N THR A 306 -18.62 2.63 18.86
CA THR A 306 -17.83 2.67 17.62
C THR A 306 -18.09 1.47 16.71
N GLU A 307 -18.66 0.38 17.24
CA GLU A 307 -18.98 -0.83 16.48
C GLU A 307 -20.19 -0.64 15.54
N GLU A 308 -21.04 0.34 15.87
CA GLU A 308 -22.19 0.79 15.06
C GLU A 308 -21.78 1.75 13.93
N ALA A 309 -20.49 2.11 13.82
CA ALA A 309 -20.01 2.94 12.73
C ALA A 309 -20.26 2.28 11.36
N PRO A 310 -20.47 3.07 10.29
CA PRO A 310 -20.71 2.53 8.95
C PRO A 310 -19.61 1.58 8.49
N LEU A 311 -19.97 0.62 7.62
CA LEU A 311 -19.05 -0.40 7.11
C LEU A 311 -17.77 0.20 6.52
N PHE A 312 -17.86 1.28 5.75
CA PHE A 312 -16.69 1.95 5.19
C PHE A 312 -15.72 2.45 6.25
N SER A 313 -16.22 3.00 7.37
CA SER A 313 -15.37 3.39 8.50
C SER A 313 -14.72 2.16 9.15
N ARG A 314 -15.45 1.05 9.29
CA ARG A 314 -14.93 -0.19 9.91
C ARG A 314 -13.97 -1.00 9.01
N ILE A 315 -13.89 -0.66 7.73
CA ILE A 315 -12.93 -1.27 6.79
C ILE A 315 -11.57 -0.60 6.96
N THR A 316 -11.53 0.73 6.92
CA THR A 316 -10.28 1.49 7.05
C THR A 316 -9.81 1.55 8.49
N HIS A 317 -10.75 1.52 9.43
CA HIS A 317 -10.47 1.60 10.85
C HIS A 317 -10.95 0.38 11.64
N THR A 318 -10.38 0.12 12.80
CA THR A 318 -10.79 -1.01 13.64
C THR A 318 -12.16 -0.78 14.29
N SER A 319 -13.11 -1.70 14.12
CA SER A 319 -14.48 -1.60 14.64
C SER A 319 -14.55 -1.40 16.16
N SER A 320 -13.67 -2.07 16.91
CA SER A 320 -13.68 -2.02 18.37
C SER A 320 -13.12 -0.72 18.96
N ARG A 321 -12.24 -0.02 18.22
CA ARG A 321 -11.51 1.18 18.68
C ARG A 321 -10.91 1.04 20.08
N ASN A 322 -10.56 -0.17 20.50
CA ASN A 322 -10.07 -0.43 21.86
C ASN A 322 -8.76 0.32 22.19
N ALA A 323 -7.98 0.66 21.17
CA ALA A 323 -6.80 1.51 21.30
C ALA A 323 -7.13 2.90 21.89
N LEU A 324 -8.30 3.47 21.57
CA LEU A 324 -8.78 4.73 22.18
C LEU A 324 -9.29 4.57 23.61
N LYS A 325 -9.43 3.34 24.12
CA LYS A 325 -9.81 3.05 25.51
C LYS A 325 -8.63 2.63 26.38
N THR A 326 -7.63 2.01 25.76
CA THR A 326 -6.55 1.31 26.48
C THR A 326 -5.16 1.87 26.20
N GLY A 327 -5.01 2.67 25.14
CA GLY A 327 -3.71 3.12 24.64
C GLY A 327 -2.86 2.02 23.99
N ASP A 328 -3.40 0.80 23.86
CA ASP A 328 -2.74 -0.34 23.24
C ASP A 328 -3.09 -0.43 21.74
N PRO A 329 -2.14 -0.15 20.84
CA PRO A 329 -2.38 -0.09 19.41
C PRO A 329 -2.72 -1.47 18.79
N LEU A 330 -2.43 -2.57 19.48
CA LEU A 330 -2.74 -3.92 18.97
C LEU A 330 -4.02 -4.48 19.56
N SER A 331 -4.64 -3.80 20.55
CA SER A 331 -5.88 -4.26 21.20
C SER A 331 -7.11 -4.14 20.30
N SER A 332 -7.09 -3.24 19.32
CA SER A 332 -8.24 -3.02 18.43
C SER A 332 -8.37 -4.07 17.32
N LEU A 333 -7.28 -4.75 16.99
CA LEU A 333 -7.19 -5.71 15.89
C LEU A 333 -7.83 -7.06 16.27
N GLY A 334 -8.53 -7.68 15.33
CA GLY A 334 -9.01 -9.05 15.44
C GLY A 334 -7.86 -10.04 15.62
N LEU A 335 -8.05 -11.04 16.48
CA LEU A 335 -7.05 -12.11 16.71
C LEU A 335 -6.72 -12.90 15.43
N TRP A 336 -7.62 -12.88 14.45
CA TRP A 336 -7.47 -13.54 13.16
C TRP A 336 -6.68 -12.71 12.13
N GLU A 337 -6.53 -11.39 12.30
CA GLU A 337 -6.01 -10.50 11.24
C GLU A 337 -4.55 -10.80 10.92
N PHE A 338 -3.67 -10.77 11.92
CA PHE A 338 -2.26 -11.13 11.76
C PHE A 338 -2.05 -12.55 11.22
N PRO A 339 -2.59 -13.63 11.82
CA PRO A 339 -2.33 -14.98 11.36
C PRO A 339 -2.79 -15.19 9.92
N THR A 340 -3.99 -14.71 9.55
CA THR A 340 -4.56 -14.84 8.19
C THR A 340 -3.71 -14.12 7.15
N ILE A 341 -3.34 -12.87 7.42
CA ILE A 341 -2.66 -12.04 6.41
C ILE A 341 -1.19 -12.44 6.29
N LEU A 342 -0.51 -12.70 7.40
CA LEU A 342 0.90 -13.10 7.37
C LEU A 342 1.09 -14.52 6.83
N SER A 343 0.14 -15.44 7.05
CA SER A 343 0.19 -16.77 6.41
C SER A 343 -0.03 -16.69 4.90
N PHE A 344 -0.90 -15.79 4.42
CA PHE A 344 -1.08 -15.56 2.99
C PHE A 344 0.21 -15.06 2.34
N VAL A 345 0.87 -14.06 2.95
CA VAL A 345 2.16 -13.55 2.48
C VAL A 345 3.23 -14.65 2.49
N ALA A 346 3.33 -15.42 3.58
CA ALA A 346 4.30 -16.51 3.68
C ALA A 346 4.04 -17.63 2.66
N ALA A 347 2.78 -17.99 2.39
CA ALA A 347 2.41 -18.96 1.37
C ALA A 347 2.77 -18.46 -0.03
N THR A 348 2.53 -17.18 -0.32
CA THR A 348 2.95 -16.56 -1.59
C THR A 348 4.46 -16.61 -1.75
N ILE A 349 5.24 -16.37 -0.70
CA ILE A 349 6.69 -16.50 -0.77
C ILE A 349 7.09 -17.95 -1.02
N ALA A 350 6.55 -18.90 -0.27
CA ALA A 350 6.87 -20.33 -0.40
C ALA A 350 6.58 -20.86 -1.81
N ILE A 351 5.47 -20.42 -2.42
CA ILE A 351 5.05 -20.92 -3.73
C ILE A 351 5.87 -20.36 -4.90
N MET A 352 6.73 -19.36 -4.67
CA MET A 352 7.58 -18.77 -5.72
C MET A 352 8.54 -19.78 -6.34
N ARG A 353 8.95 -20.84 -5.62
CA ARG A 353 9.83 -21.89 -6.14
C ARG A 353 9.13 -22.94 -6.99
N ALA A 354 7.81 -23.02 -6.95
CA ALA A 354 7.08 -24.02 -7.73
C ALA A 354 7.15 -23.66 -9.22
N ASN A 355 7.55 -24.62 -10.06
CA ASN A 355 7.72 -24.42 -11.51
C ASN A 355 6.57 -25.00 -12.34
N SER A 356 5.43 -25.29 -11.70
CA SER A 356 4.28 -25.94 -12.32
C SER A 356 2.99 -25.19 -12.03
N ILE A 357 1.97 -25.35 -12.88
CA ILE A 357 0.63 -24.80 -12.66
C ILE A 357 -0.08 -25.39 -11.43
N ILE A 358 0.45 -26.49 -10.88
CA ILE A 358 0.02 -27.12 -9.61
C ILE A 358 0.01 -26.12 -8.45
N ILE A 359 0.66 -24.94 -8.59
CA ILE A 359 0.50 -23.79 -7.69
C ILE A 359 -0.96 -23.52 -7.32
N ILE A 360 -1.90 -23.63 -8.26
CA ILE A 360 -3.33 -23.35 -8.01
C ILE A 360 -3.89 -24.30 -6.95
N GLU A 361 -3.48 -25.57 -6.99
CA GLU A 361 -3.92 -26.60 -6.04
C GLU A 361 -3.11 -26.58 -4.74
N LEU A 362 -1.80 -26.31 -4.83
CA LEU A 362 -0.88 -26.34 -3.69
C LEU A 362 -1.03 -25.12 -2.77
N PHE A 363 -1.38 -23.95 -3.33
CA PHE A 363 -1.45 -22.70 -2.58
C PHE A 363 -2.45 -22.75 -1.40
N PRO A 364 -3.70 -23.21 -1.56
CA PRO A 364 -4.64 -23.36 -0.45
C PRO A 364 -4.12 -24.22 0.70
N PHE A 365 -3.47 -25.36 0.39
CA PHE A 365 -2.89 -26.23 1.42
C PHE A 365 -1.72 -25.59 2.15
N LEU A 366 -0.82 -24.92 1.42
CA LEU A 366 0.28 -24.17 2.03
C LEU A 366 -0.23 -23.04 2.92
N TYR A 367 -1.23 -22.29 2.45
CA TYR A 367 -1.85 -21.21 3.19
C TYR A 367 -2.44 -21.69 4.52
N ILE A 368 -3.26 -22.75 4.49
CA ILE A 368 -3.86 -23.32 5.70
C ILE A 368 -2.79 -23.93 6.62
N GLY A 369 -1.82 -24.66 6.07
CA GLY A 369 -0.72 -25.25 6.85
C GLY A 369 0.11 -24.18 7.57
N ILE A 370 0.48 -23.11 6.86
CA ILE A 370 1.23 -21.99 7.45
C ILE A 370 0.38 -21.25 8.48
N LEU A 371 -0.92 -21.07 8.25
CA LEU A 371 -1.84 -20.45 9.21
C LEU A 371 -1.82 -21.19 10.56
N VAL A 372 -1.91 -22.53 10.52
CA VAL A 372 -1.86 -23.37 11.72
C VAL A 372 -0.50 -23.25 12.42
N ILE A 373 0.59 -23.35 11.67
CA ILE A 373 1.96 -23.23 12.21
C ILE A 373 2.16 -21.86 12.87
N LEU A 374 1.74 -20.79 12.22
CA LEU A 374 1.85 -19.43 12.73
C LEU A 374 1.09 -19.28 14.05
N PHE A 375 -0.13 -19.79 14.13
CA PHE A 375 -0.91 -19.76 15.36
C PHE A 375 -0.22 -20.52 16.50
N LEU A 376 0.29 -21.73 16.25
CA LEU A 376 1.01 -22.54 17.23
C LEU A 376 2.29 -21.85 17.72
N VAL A 377 3.12 -21.32 16.81
CA VAL A 377 4.33 -20.57 17.17
C VAL A 377 3.98 -19.30 17.94
N GLY A 378 2.90 -18.62 17.56
CA GLY A 378 2.36 -17.47 18.28
C GLY A 378 1.96 -17.81 19.73
N LEU A 379 1.38 -18.99 19.98
CA LEU A 379 1.09 -19.45 21.33
C LEU A 379 2.37 -19.76 22.13
N VAL A 380 3.40 -20.33 21.50
CA VAL A 380 4.70 -20.58 22.14
C VAL A 380 5.38 -19.27 22.57
N PHE A 381 5.28 -18.20 21.77
CA PHE A 381 5.84 -16.89 22.12
C PHE A 381 5.03 -16.14 23.19
N LEU A 382 3.75 -16.48 23.37
CA LEU A 382 2.81 -15.70 24.18
C LEU A 382 3.27 -15.52 25.65
N PRO A 383 3.80 -16.53 26.37
CA PRO A 383 4.25 -16.36 27.75
C PRO A 383 5.36 -15.30 27.88
N ILE A 384 6.28 -15.25 26.91
CA ILE A 384 7.36 -14.27 26.87
C ILE A 384 6.81 -12.89 26.54
N VAL A 385 5.95 -12.81 25.53
CA VAL A 385 5.33 -11.55 25.15
C VAL A 385 4.52 -10.96 26.30
N LYS A 386 3.66 -11.75 26.97
CA LYS A 386 2.86 -11.32 28.13
C LYS A 386 3.74 -10.72 29.23
N LYS A 387 4.91 -11.32 29.49
CA LYS A 387 5.86 -10.85 30.53
C LYS A 387 6.42 -9.45 30.27
N TYR A 388 6.57 -9.04 29.01
CA TYR A 388 7.35 -7.86 28.64
C TYR A 388 6.61 -6.82 27.78
N TYR A 389 5.46 -7.17 27.17
CA TYR A 389 4.61 -6.24 26.41
C TYR A 389 3.88 -5.27 27.35
N GLY A 390 3.33 -5.77 28.46
CA GLY A 390 2.83 -4.96 29.57
C GLY A 390 1.60 -4.10 29.27
N MET A 391 0.82 -4.42 28.24
CA MET A 391 -0.44 -3.74 27.90
C MET A 391 -1.63 -4.72 28.01
N THR A 392 -2.52 -4.79 27.02
CA THR A 392 -3.69 -5.67 27.08
C THR A 392 -3.36 -7.13 26.76
N GLU A 393 -4.19 -8.07 27.21
CA GLU A 393 -4.06 -9.48 26.85
C GLU A 393 -4.21 -9.69 25.34
N ARG A 394 -5.22 -9.04 24.74
CA ARG A 394 -5.46 -9.09 23.30
C ARG A 394 -4.28 -8.52 22.50
N GLY A 395 -3.72 -7.38 22.93
CA GLY A 395 -2.53 -6.81 22.32
C GLY A 395 -1.32 -7.73 22.43
N SER A 396 -1.15 -8.40 23.58
CA SER A 396 -0.09 -9.41 23.77
C SER A 396 -0.25 -10.58 22.80
N MET A 397 -1.46 -11.08 22.60
CA MET A 397 -1.74 -12.18 21.67
C MET A 397 -1.47 -11.78 20.22
N ASN A 398 -1.96 -10.60 19.81
CA ASN A 398 -1.71 -10.04 18.48
C ASN A 398 -0.23 -9.75 18.22
N PHE A 399 0.50 -9.26 19.22
CA PHE A 399 1.94 -9.04 19.09
C PHE A 399 2.71 -10.35 18.96
N SER A 400 2.28 -11.39 19.69
CA SER A 400 2.87 -12.72 19.61
C SER A 400 2.69 -13.35 18.22
N THR A 401 1.50 -13.24 17.63
CA THR A 401 1.22 -13.75 16.29
C THR A 401 1.90 -12.92 15.20
N LEU A 402 2.04 -11.59 15.38
CA LEU A 402 2.86 -10.74 14.51
C LEU A 402 4.31 -11.21 14.47
N LEU A 403 4.94 -11.43 15.63
CA LEU A 403 6.32 -11.93 15.70
C LEU A 403 6.47 -13.30 15.01
N ALA A 404 5.55 -14.23 15.28
CA ALA A 404 5.53 -15.54 14.63
C ALA A 404 5.47 -15.41 13.10
N GLY A 405 4.57 -14.58 12.58
CA GLY A 405 4.45 -14.36 11.15
C GLY A 405 5.67 -13.72 10.51
N LEU A 406 6.28 -12.71 11.16
CA LEU A 406 7.51 -12.06 10.66
C LEU A 406 8.68 -13.04 10.57
N TYR A 407 8.86 -13.91 11.57
CA TYR A 407 9.91 -14.91 11.53
C TYR A 407 9.65 -15.98 10.45
N ILE A 408 8.39 -16.46 10.31
CA ILE A 408 8.02 -17.41 9.26
C ILE A 408 8.27 -16.82 7.87
N ILE A 409 7.84 -15.59 7.60
CA ILE A 409 8.08 -14.88 6.34
C ILE A 409 9.59 -14.77 6.06
N SER A 410 10.37 -14.43 7.08
CA SER A 410 11.83 -14.30 6.98
C SER A 410 12.48 -15.63 6.59
N SER A 411 12.06 -16.74 7.19
CA SER A 411 12.61 -18.06 6.86
C SER A 411 12.14 -18.58 5.52
N MET A 412 10.89 -18.37 5.13
CA MET A 412 10.43 -18.74 3.78
C MET A 412 11.20 -17.96 2.71
N SER A 413 11.47 -16.69 2.97
CA SER A 413 12.32 -15.86 2.11
C SER A 413 13.74 -16.41 2.04
N ALA A 414 14.36 -16.72 3.19
CA ALA A 414 15.70 -17.28 3.25
C ALA A 414 15.80 -18.63 2.53
N LEU A 415 14.82 -19.52 2.70
CA LEU A 415 14.75 -20.81 2.01
C LEU A 415 14.67 -20.69 0.50
N ASN A 416 14.07 -19.60 -0.02
CA ASN A 416 14.06 -19.31 -1.45
C ASN A 416 15.43 -18.91 -2.00
N GLY A 417 16.39 -18.55 -1.15
CA GLY A 417 17.76 -18.27 -1.55
C GLY A 417 18.58 -19.52 -1.91
N TYR A 418 18.13 -20.72 -1.55
CA TYR A 418 18.83 -21.97 -1.85
C TYR A 418 18.91 -22.24 -3.37
N PRO A 419 20.05 -22.72 -3.90
CA PRO A 419 21.24 -23.24 -3.19
C PRO A 419 22.29 -22.20 -2.79
N ASN A 420 22.07 -20.91 -3.04
CA ASN A 420 23.07 -19.88 -2.73
C ASN A 420 23.08 -19.57 -1.22
N ILE A 421 24.01 -20.17 -0.49
CA ILE A 421 24.10 -20.02 0.97
C ILE A 421 24.34 -18.57 1.42
N TYR A 422 25.08 -17.76 0.64
CA TYR A 422 25.28 -16.35 0.94
C TYR A 422 23.97 -15.57 0.85
N LEU A 423 23.13 -15.90 -0.14
CA LEU A 423 21.80 -15.30 -0.29
C LEU A 423 20.87 -15.72 0.85
N ILE A 424 20.91 -16.99 1.28
CA ILE A 424 20.15 -17.47 2.45
C ILE A 424 20.52 -16.67 3.70
N ILE A 425 21.83 -16.56 4.00
CA ILE A 425 22.32 -15.83 5.17
C ILE A 425 21.92 -14.35 5.09
N PHE A 426 22.10 -13.73 3.94
CA PHE A 426 21.71 -12.32 3.73
C PHE A 426 20.22 -12.09 3.98
N LEU A 427 19.35 -12.90 3.35
CA LEU A 427 17.89 -12.78 3.50
C LEU A 427 17.45 -13.04 4.95
N PHE A 428 18.09 -13.99 5.63
CA PHE A 428 17.84 -14.25 7.04
C PHE A 428 18.21 -13.05 7.94
N LEU A 429 19.39 -12.46 7.74
CA LEU A 429 19.83 -11.28 8.49
C LEU A 429 18.93 -10.06 8.23
N VAL A 430 18.54 -9.84 6.97
CA VAL A 430 17.57 -8.80 6.61
C VAL A 430 16.23 -9.05 7.31
N GLY A 431 15.75 -10.30 7.32
CA GLY A 431 14.52 -10.67 8.02
C GLY A 431 14.56 -10.40 9.53
N ILE A 432 15.67 -10.74 10.20
CA ILE A 432 15.87 -10.42 11.62
C ILE A 432 15.88 -8.90 11.84
N ALA A 433 16.62 -8.15 11.01
CA ALA A 433 16.72 -6.71 11.14
C ALA A 433 15.35 -6.04 10.98
N LEU A 434 14.57 -6.45 9.98
CA LEU A 434 13.19 -5.98 9.76
C LEU A 434 12.27 -6.35 10.93
N THR A 435 12.35 -7.59 11.41
CA THR A 435 11.55 -8.04 12.57
C THR A 435 11.88 -7.21 13.81
N TYR A 436 13.16 -6.93 14.05
CA TYR A 436 13.60 -6.05 15.14
C TYR A 436 13.06 -4.62 14.96
N MET A 437 13.14 -4.06 13.74
CA MET A 437 12.66 -2.72 13.43
C MET A 437 11.15 -2.58 13.64
N ILE A 438 10.35 -3.60 13.32
CA ILE A 438 8.90 -3.60 13.54
C ILE A 438 8.59 -3.82 15.03
N ALA A 439 9.24 -4.79 15.67
CA ALA A 439 8.97 -5.14 17.06
C ALA A 439 9.28 -3.98 18.03
N ARG A 440 10.38 -3.23 17.80
CA ARG A 440 10.75 -2.08 18.65
C ARG A 440 9.73 -0.93 18.60
N VAL A 441 8.85 -0.89 17.61
CA VAL A 441 7.79 0.15 17.54
C VAL A 441 6.69 -0.11 18.57
N PHE A 442 6.58 -1.35 19.07
CA PHE A 442 5.61 -1.76 20.07
C PHE A 442 6.24 -2.04 21.44
N LEU A 443 7.56 -2.23 21.49
CA LEU A 443 8.26 -2.66 22.70
C LEU A 443 9.25 -1.63 23.23
N LYS A 444 9.28 -1.49 24.56
CA LYS A 444 10.37 -0.80 25.26
C LYS A 444 11.59 -1.70 25.50
N SER A 445 11.40 -3.01 25.65
CA SER A 445 12.46 -3.97 25.99
C SER A 445 12.90 -4.81 24.80
N LYS A 446 14.22 -4.83 24.53
CA LYS A 446 14.83 -5.69 23.50
C LYS A 446 14.85 -7.18 23.87
N LYS A 447 14.63 -7.51 25.15
CA LYS A 447 14.71 -8.90 25.65
C LYS A 447 13.73 -9.82 24.94
N ILE A 448 12.51 -9.35 24.64
CA ILE A 448 11.51 -10.16 23.94
C ILE A 448 12.07 -10.68 22.63
N ILE A 449 12.60 -9.78 21.80
CA ILE A 449 13.08 -10.08 20.46
C ILE A 449 14.19 -11.13 20.51
N ILE A 450 15.10 -11.03 21.49
CA ILE A 450 16.17 -12.01 21.69
C ILE A 450 15.59 -13.38 22.07
N HIS A 451 14.69 -13.43 23.05
CA HIS A 451 14.15 -14.71 23.52
C HIS A 451 13.28 -15.38 22.45
N THR A 452 12.42 -14.63 21.76
CA THR A 452 11.59 -15.16 20.67
C THR A 452 12.43 -15.59 19.49
N LEU A 453 13.51 -14.87 19.16
CA LEU A 453 14.45 -15.28 18.12
C LEU A 453 15.18 -16.58 18.48
N LEU A 454 15.65 -16.73 19.71
CA LEU A 454 16.32 -17.95 20.16
C LEU A 454 15.39 -19.16 20.12
N ILE A 455 14.13 -19.00 20.57
CA ILE A 455 13.12 -20.05 20.46
C ILE A 455 12.86 -20.38 19.00
N TYR A 456 12.70 -19.36 18.15
CA TYR A 456 12.48 -19.53 16.73
C TYR A 456 13.61 -20.30 16.04
N LEU A 457 14.86 -19.94 16.34
CA LEU A 457 16.04 -20.65 15.89
C LEU A 457 16.06 -22.11 16.38
N GLY A 458 15.75 -22.34 17.67
CA GLY A 458 15.64 -23.67 18.24
C GLY A 458 14.59 -24.54 17.54
N ILE A 459 13.41 -23.98 17.22
CA ILE A 459 12.36 -24.66 16.46
C ILE A 459 12.86 -25.03 15.06
N ASN A 460 13.51 -24.10 14.34
CA ASN A 460 14.03 -24.39 13.00
C ASN A 460 15.14 -25.45 13.01
N ILE A 461 16.04 -25.41 13.99
CA ILE A 461 17.08 -26.43 14.15
C ILE A 461 16.43 -27.79 14.41
N LEU A 462 15.44 -27.86 15.30
CA LEU A 462 14.71 -29.10 15.59
C LEU A 462 14.04 -29.66 14.33
N ILE A 463 13.34 -28.83 13.56
CA ILE A 463 12.71 -29.23 12.29
C ILE A 463 13.78 -29.73 11.31
N GLY A 464 14.91 -29.03 11.19
CA GLY A 464 16.03 -29.45 10.34
C GLY A 464 16.57 -30.82 10.75
N VAL A 465 16.81 -31.04 12.04
CA VAL A 465 17.30 -32.31 12.59
C VAL A 465 16.30 -33.45 12.33
N ILE A 466 15.01 -33.24 12.61
CA ILE A 466 13.95 -34.22 12.33
C ILE A 466 13.92 -34.56 10.82
N SER A 467 14.06 -33.55 9.97
CA SER A 467 14.03 -33.74 8.51
C SER A 467 15.24 -34.56 8.03
N VAL A 468 16.44 -34.27 8.55
CA VAL A 468 17.66 -35.02 8.26
C VAL A 468 17.53 -36.47 8.76
N ILE A 469 17.08 -36.67 10.01
CA ILE A 469 16.84 -38.01 10.57
C ILE A 469 15.84 -38.79 9.72
N ARG A 470 14.76 -38.14 9.25
CA ARG A 470 13.76 -38.78 8.38
C ARG A 470 14.34 -39.21 7.03
N ILE A 471 15.19 -38.38 6.42
CA ILE A 471 15.92 -38.71 5.18
C ILE A 471 16.85 -39.91 5.42
N PHE A 472 17.61 -39.90 6.52
CA PHE A 472 18.51 -41.01 6.88
C PHE A 472 17.78 -42.32 7.24
N LEU A 473 16.63 -42.25 7.90
CA LEU A 473 15.86 -43.44 8.31
C LEU A 473 14.97 -44.02 7.20
N HIS A 474 14.53 -43.21 6.24
CA HIS A 474 13.57 -43.62 5.23
C HIS A 474 14.05 -43.52 3.78
N GLY A 475 15.29 -43.06 3.53
CA GLY A 475 15.95 -43.17 2.23
C GLY A 475 15.18 -42.58 1.06
N VAL A 476 14.63 -41.37 1.21
CA VAL A 476 14.03 -40.60 0.12
C VAL A 476 14.95 -39.45 -0.29
#